data_AF-X1J4J7-F1
#
_entry.id   AF-X1J4J7-F1
#
_cell.length_a   1.000
_cell.length_b   1.000
_cell.length_c   1.000
_cell.angle_alpha   90.00
_cell.angle_beta   90.00
_cell.angle_gamma   90.00
#
_symmetry.space_group_name_H-M   'P 1'
#
loop_
_entity.id
_entity.type
_entity.pdbx_description
1 polymer ?
#
loop_
_entity_poly.entity_id
_entity_poly.type
_entity_poly.pdbx_seq_one_letter_code
_entity_poly.pdbx_strand_id
1 'polypeptide(L)'
;PILRYWLLVSLSMKFIKGNNRSQMNLFPVSLEHAIDEDNEVRIIDLFVDSISLEDYGFEMEYVENGRPAYHPSDLLKLYIYGYLNKIRSSPGSGKRM
;
A
#
# COMPACT_ATOMS: atom_id res chain seq x y z
N PRO A 1 45.65 -17.78 1.95
CA PRO A 1 45.01 -17.02 0.84
C PRO A 1 43.55 -16.60 1.09
N ILE A 2 42.73 -17.41 1.79
CA ILE A 2 41.30 -17.12 2.02
C ILE A 2 41.05 -16.12 3.16
N LEU A 3 41.89 -16.13 4.22
CA LEU A 3 41.76 -15.22 5.36
C LEU A 3 41.96 -13.73 5.00
N ARG A 4 42.81 -13.43 4.00
CA ARG A 4 43.01 -12.05 3.49
C ARG A 4 41.77 -11.51 2.79
N TYR A 5 41.03 -12.39 2.11
CA TYR A 5 39.79 -12.02 1.42
C TYR A 5 38.69 -11.64 2.41
N TRP A 6 38.56 -12.40 3.49
CA TRP A 6 37.60 -12.09 4.56
C TRP A 6 37.95 -10.81 5.33
N LEU A 7 39.24 -10.53 5.54
CA LEU A 7 39.68 -9.29 6.19
C LEU A 7 39.40 -8.04 5.32
N LEU A 8 39.55 -8.16 4.00
CA LEU A 8 39.24 -7.10 3.02
C LEU A 8 37.74 -6.81 2.93
N VAL A 9 36.91 -7.85 2.96
CA VAL A 9 35.44 -7.71 2.99
C VAL A 9 34.99 -7.01 4.28
N SER A 10 35.56 -7.38 5.43
CA SER A 10 35.26 -6.74 6.71
C SER A 10 35.70 -5.26 6.76
N LEU A 11 36.82 -4.90 6.15
CA LEU A 11 37.27 -3.49 6.07
C LEU A 11 36.40 -2.62 5.14
N SER A 12 35.73 -3.21 4.16
CA SER A 12 34.96 -2.46 3.15
C SER A 12 33.58 -1.98 3.66
N MET A 13 33.17 -2.39 4.86
CA MET A 13 31.93 -1.96 5.52
C MET A 13 32.09 -0.67 6.35
N LYS A 14 33.27 -0.03 6.31
CA LYS A 14 33.60 1.12 7.19
C LYS A 14 33.23 2.50 6.64
N PHE A 15 32.71 2.59 5.42
CA PHE A 15 32.32 3.86 4.80
C PHE A 15 31.00 3.72 4.04
N ILE A 16 30.08 4.65 4.27
CA ILE A 16 28.83 4.77 3.52
C ILE A 16 29.21 5.25 2.11
N LYS A 17 29.14 4.35 1.11
CA LYS A 17 29.29 4.72 -0.30
C LYS A 17 27.99 5.36 -0.79
N GLY A 18 28.08 6.46 -1.54
CA GLY A 18 26.93 7.06 -2.20
C GLY A 18 26.29 6.11 -3.21
N ASN A 19 24.96 6.15 -3.32
CA ASN A 19 24.20 5.27 -4.21
C ASN A 19 24.63 5.44 -5.68
N ASN A 20 24.80 4.32 -6.39
CA ASN A 20 25.11 4.32 -7.81
C ASN A 20 23.91 4.88 -8.60
N ARG A 21 24.14 5.81 -9.54
CA ARG A 21 23.06 6.47 -10.32
C ARG A 21 22.27 5.50 -11.22
N SER A 22 22.81 4.32 -11.49
CA SER A 22 22.12 3.24 -12.22
C SER A 22 21.59 2.14 -11.31
N GLN A 23 21.60 2.32 -10.00
CA GLN A 23 21.05 1.36 -9.04
C GLN A 23 19.53 1.43 -9.12
N MET A 24 18.91 0.34 -9.57
CA MET A 24 17.46 0.19 -9.57
C MET A 24 16.98 0.30 -8.13
N ASN A 25 16.07 1.24 -7.88
CA ASN A 25 15.51 1.46 -6.56
C ASN A 25 14.67 0.23 -6.19
N LEU A 26 14.96 -0.40 -5.05
CA LEU A 26 14.23 -1.58 -4.54
C LEU A 26 12.75 -1.29 -4.27
N PHE A 27 12.41 -0.02 -4.09
CA PHE A 27 11.05 0.47 -3.90
C PHE A 27 10.80 1.65 -4.84
N PRO A 28 9.59 1.76 -5.43
CA PRO A 28 9.23 2.92 -6.24
C PRO A 28 9.43 4.20 -5.43
N VAL A 29 9.86 5.26 -6.11
CA VAL A 29 10.25 6.55 -5.49
C VAL A 29 9.07 7.20 -4.73
N SER A 30 7.84 6.77 -5.01
CA SER A 30 6.64 6.99 -4.19
C SER A 30 5.57 5.91 -4.50
N LEU A 31 4.61 5.72 -3.60
CA LEU A 31 3.43 4.87 -3.87
C LEU A 31 2.63 5.40 -5.07
N GLU A 32 2.54 6.71 -5.24
CA GLU A 32 1.91 7.34 -6.41
C GLU A 32 2.57 6.95 -7.73
N HIS A 33 3.89 6.82 -7.75
CA HIS A 33 4.63 6.40 -8.94
C HIS A 33 4.68 4.88 -9.10
N ALA A 34 4.18 4.12 -8.11
CA ALA A 34 4.04 2.68 -8.17
C ALA A 34 2.74 2.25 -8.88
N ILE A 35 1.75 3.14 -8.92
CA ILE A 35 0.44 2.90 -9.50
C ILE A 35 0.44 3.43 -10.93
N ASP A 36 0.05 2.57 -11.87
CA ASP A 36 -0.09 2.93 -13.29
C ASP A 36 -1.07 4.11 -13.48
N GLU A 37 -0.84 4.94 -14.50
CA GLU A 37 -1.70 6.10 -14.80
C GLU A 37 -3.12 5.66 -15.18
N ASP A 38 -3.27 4.52 -15.84
CA ASP A 38 -4.55 3.97 -16.29
C ASP A 38 -5.19 3.04 -15.25
N ASN A 39 -4.65 3.00 -14.02
CA ASN A 39 -5.18 2.14 -12.97
C ASN A 39 -6.52 2.66 -12.43
N GLU A 40 -7.52 1.77 -12.33
CA GLU A 40 -8.84 2.07 -11.79
C GLU A 40 -8.83 2.68 -10.37
N VAL A 41 -7.81 2.38 -9.57
CA VAL A 41 -7.63 2.95 -8.23
C VAL A 41 -7.61 4.47 -8.26
N ARG A 42 -7.05 5.09 -9.32
CA ARG A 42 -7.03 6.55 -9.46
C ARG A 42 -8.42 7.15 -9.67
N ILE A 43 -9.28 6.46 -10.42
CA ILE A 43 -10.68 6.88 -10.63
C ILE A 43 -11.46 6.74 -9.32
N ILE A 44 -11.24 5.66 -8.58
CA ILE A 44 -11.86 5.43 -7.27
C ILE A 44 -11.45 6.54 -6.28
N ASP A 45 -10.17 6.89 -6.26
CA ASP A 45 -9.61 7.93 -5.40
C ASP A 45 -10.25 9.29 -5.67
N LEU A 46 -10.24 9.73 -6.94
CA LEU A 46 -10.87 10.98 -7.38
C LEU A 46 -12.37 11.01 -7.10
N PHE A 47 -13.06 9.88 -7.29
CA PHE A 47 -14.50 9.78 -7.04
C PHE A 47 -14.83 9.95 -5.55
N VAL A 48 -14.15 9.21 -4.68
CA VAL A 48 -14.41 9.28 -3.24
C VAL A 48 -14.01 10.65 -2.67
N ASP A 49 -12.93 11.24 -3.16
CA ASP A 49 -12.49 12.58 -2.72
C ASP A 49 -13.44 13.70 -3.18
N SER A 50 -14.23 13.47 -4.25
CA SER A 50 -15.23 14.43 -4.72
C SER A 50 -16.53 14.44 -3.91
N ILE A 51 -16.70 13.48 -2.98
CA ILE A 51 -17.94 13.29 -2.23
C ILE A 51 -17.77 13.74 -0.79
N SER A 52 -18.71 14.55 -0.30
CA SER A 52 -18.82 14.89 1.12
C SER A 52 -19.47 13.73 1.88
N LEU A 53 -18.67 12.88 2.52
CA LEU A 53 -19.17 11.68 3.21
C LEU A 53 -20.16 11.99 4.34
N GLU A 54 -20.03 13.16 4.97
CA GLU A 54 -20.95 13.64 6.01
C GLU A 54 -22.38 13.77 5.47
N ASP A 55 -22.54 14.26 4.22
CA ASP A 55 -23.84 14.46 3.59
C ASP A 55 -24.56 13.15 3.23
N TYR A 56 -23.80 12.05 3.15
CA TYR A 56 -24.32 10.71 2.87
C TYR A 56 -24.54 9.87 4.13
N GLY A 57 -24.41 10.49 5.32
CA GLY A 57 -24.68 9.85 6.61
C GLY A 57 -23.55 8.95 7.10
N PHE A 58 -22.31 9.15 6.63
CA PHE A 58 -21.16 8.50 7.24
C PHE A 58 -20.81 9.16 8.57
N GLU A 59 -20.69 8.36 9.61
CA GLU A 59 -20.24 8.82 10.92
C GLU A 59 -18.71 9.03 10.89
N MET A 60 -18.30 10.27 11.15
CA MET A 60 -16.89 10.69 11.21
C MET A 60 -16.38 10.78 12.65
N GLU A 61 -17.13 10.25 13.62
CA GLU A 61 -16.79 10.35 15.04
C GLU A 61 -15.55 9.51 15.38
N TYR A 62 -14.55 10.17 15.92
CA TYR A 62 -13.36 9.54 16.45
C TYR A 62 -13.56 9.16 17.91
N VAL A 63 -13.29 7.90 18.24
CA VAL A 63 -13.20 7.46 19.63
C VAL A 63 -11.80 7.83 20.17
N GLU A 64 -11.73 8.77 21.13
CA GLU A 64 -10.46 9.20 21.74
C GLU A 64 -9.73 8.09 22.51
N ASN A 65 -10.46 7.09 23.01
CA ASN A 65 -9.90 6.02 23.83
C ASN A 65 -9.84 4.71 23.03
N GLY A 66 -8.64 4.33 22.58
CA GLY A 66 -8.39 3.03 21.94
C GLY A 66 -7.61 3.14 20.63
N ARG A 67 -7.69 2.08 19.80
CA ARG A 67 -7.12 2.10 18.44
C ARG A 67 -8.05 2.94 17.56
N PRO A 68 -7.54 3.96 16.83
CA PRO A 68 -8.37 4.77 15.97
C PRO A 68 -9.07 3.90 14.92
N ALA A 69 -10.33 4.20 14.65
CA ALA A 69 -11.08 3.60 13.55
C ALA A 69 -10.46 3.99 12.21
N TYR A 70 -10.65 3.16 11.18
CA TYR A 70 -10.28 3.52 9.82
C TYR A 70 -11.16 4.68 9.34
N HIS A 71 -10.60 5.56 8.51
CA HIS A 71 -11.37 6.66 7.94
C HIS A 71 -12.45 6.11 7.00
N PRO A 72 -13.71 6.61 7.06
CA PRO A 72 -14.78 6.14 6.19
C PRO A 72 -14.48 6.24 4.69
N SER A 73 -13.70 7.23 4.26
CA SER A 73 -13.25 7.33 2.86
C SER A 73 -12.38 6.15 2.43
N ASP A 74 -11.43 5.74 3.27
CA ASP A 74 -10.52 4.62 2.97
C ASP A 74 -11.32 3.31 2.88
N LEU A 75 -12.29 3.12 3.77
CA LEU A 75 -13.20 1.98 3.74
C LEU A 75 -14.06 1.97 2.47
N LEU A 76 -14.56 3.14 2.05
CA LEU A 76 -15.34 3.27 0.82
C LEU A 76 -14.50 2.99 -0.43
N LYS A 77 -13.27 3.52 -0.50
CA LYS A 77 -12.30 3.23 -1.58
C LYS A 77 -12.06 1.72 -1.70
N LEU A 78 -11.82 1.05 -0.57
CA LEU A 78 -11.61 -0.40 -0.53
C LEU A 78 -12.86 -1.19 -0.94
N TYR A 79 -14.05 -0.74 -0.52
CA TYR A 79 -15.32 -1.38 -0.88
C TYR A 79 -15.57 -1.33 -2.39
N ILE A 80 -15.42 -0.14 -2.99
CA ILE A 80 -15.59 0.05 -4.44
C ILE A 80 -14.58 -0.79 -5.22
N TYR A 81 -13.31 -0.77 -4.80
CA TYR A 81 -12.26 -1.56 -5.44
C TYR A 81 -12.55 -3.06 -5.39
N GLY A 82 -12.96 -3.58 -4.23
CA GLY A 82 -13.32 -5.00 -4.08
C GLY A 82 -14.53 -5.40 -4.92
N TYR A 83 -15.52 -4.50 -5.03
CA TYR A 83 -16.70 -4.67 -5.87
C TYR A 83 -16.35 -4.73 -7.36
N LEU A 84 -15.56 -3.77 -7.86
CA LEU A 84 -15.13 -3.72 -9.27
C LEU A 84 -14.33 -4.96 -9.68
N ASN A 85 -13.43 -5.41 -8.82
CA ASN A 85 -12.61 -6.60 -9.06
C ASN A 85 -13.34 -7.93 -8.83
N LYS A 86 -14.64 -7.90 -8.47
CA LYS A 86 -15.46 -9.09 -8.17
C LYS A 86 -14.78 -10.02 -7.16
N ILE A 87 -14.00 -9.45 -6.24
CA ILE A 87 -13.27 -10.20 -5.22
C ILE A 87 -14.31 -10.76 -4.25
N ARG A 88 -14.65 -12.04 -4.40
CA ARG A 88 -15.59 -12.70 -3.51
C ARG A 88 -14.89 -13.12 -2.23
N SER A 89 -15.44 -12.72 -1.09
CA SER A 89 -15.17 -13.35 0.20
C SER A 89 -15.76 -14.78 0.19
N SER A 90 -14.89 -15.76 -0.03
CA SER A 90 -15.15 -17.20 -0.19
C SER A 90 -15.78 -17.63 -1.54
N PRO A 91 -15.15 -18.57 -2.26
CA PRO A 91 -15.90 -19.55 -3.01
C PRO A 91 -16.64 -20.39 -1.96
N GLY A 92 -17.96 -20.40 -2.00
CA GLY A 92 -18.76 -21.24 -1.11
C GLY A 92 -18.22 -22.67 -1.15
N SER A 93 -17.64 -23.11 -0.03
CA SER A 93 -17.47 -24.53 0.25
C SER A 93 -18.86 -25.10 0.50
N GLY A 94 -19.64 -25.21 -0.57
CA GLY A 94 -20.80 -26.07 -0.67
C GLY A 94 -20.32 -27.51 -0.68
N LYS A 95 -19.84 -28.00 0.46
CA LYS A 95 -19.69 -29.42 0.68
C LYS A 95 -21.08 -29.93 1.06
N ARG A 96 -21.86 -30.30 0.04
CA ARG A 96 -22.92 -31.28 0.20
C ARG A 96 -22.23 -32.62 0.42
N MET A 97 -22.35 -33.16 1.63
CA MET A 97 -22.46 -34.57 2.04
C MET A 97 -22.03 -34.70 3.49
#